data_AF-A0A9D8D5T4-F1
#
_entry.id   AF-A0A9D8D5T4-F1
#
_cell.length_a   1.000
_cell.length_b   1.000
_cell.length_c   1.000
_cell.angle_alpha   90.00
_cell.angle_beta   90.00
_cell.angle_gamma   90.00
#
_symmetry.space_group_name_H-M   'P 1'
#
loop_
_entity.id
_entity.type
_entity.pdbx_description
1 polymer ?
#
loop_
_entity_poly.entity_id
_entity_poly.type
_entity_poly.pdbx_seq_one_letter_code
_entity_poly.pdbx_strand_id
1 'polypeptide(L)'
;MEFSSPENPNEIFRCDLIWLTPYWNCTFGEGCKGIGKDLAEYGWHSESASYHDKADEARVASATKRLPKNLWQNVDVARKNGKSISQS
;
A
#
# COMPACT_ATOMS: atom_id res chain seq x y z
N MET A 1 -6.56 -14.10 -14.91
CA MET A 1 -8.01 -13.87 -15.03
C MET A 1 -8.22 -12.78 -16.08
N GLU A 2 -9.23 -12.92 -16.92
CA GLU A 2 -9.57 -11.92 -17.95
C GLU A 2 -11.04 -11.54 -17.83
N PHE A 3 -11.34 -10.24 -17.87
CA PHE A 3 -12.71 -9.73 -17.86
C PHE A 3 -12.79 -8.37 -18.58
N SER A 4 -13.96 -8.06 -19.13
CA SER A 4 -14.20 -6.78 -19.81
C SER A 4 -14.40 -5.65 -18.82
N SER A 5 -13.92 -4.45 -19.17
CA SER A 5 -14.17 -3.24 -18.40
C SER A 5 -15.68 -2.96 -18.31
N PRO A 6 -16.23 -2.64 -17.13
CA PRO A 6 -17.65 -2.27 -16.99
C PRO A 6 -18.03 -1.00 -17.74
N GLU A 7 -17.04 -0.12 -17.98
CA GLU A 7 -17.25 1.18 -18.64
C GLU A 7 -16.97 1.14 -20.14
N ASN A 8 -16.18 0.16 -20.61
CA ASN A 8 -15.85 -0.01 -22.03
C ASN A 8 -15.73 -1.50 -22.41
N PRO A 9 -16.73 -2.09 -23.08
CA PRO A 9 -16.72 -3.51 -23.45
C PRO A 9 -15.57 -3.94 -24.39
N ASN A 10 -14.94 -3.00 -25.10
CA ASN A 10 -13.80 -3.29 -25.97
C ASN A 10 -12.45 -3.33 -25.23
N GLU A 11 -12.42 -2.91 -23.96
CA GLU A 11 -11.26 -2.99 -23.09
C GLU A 11 -11.29 -4.27 -22.27
N ILE A 12 -10.22 -5.05 -22.33
CA ILE A 12 -10.06 -6.30 -21.57
C ILE A 12 -8.96 -6.12 -20.53
N PHE A 13 -9.29 -6.33 -19.26
CA PHE A 13 -8.31 -6.42 -18.20
C PHE A 13 -7.80 -7.85 -18.07
N ARG A 14 -6.50 -8.02 -18.21
CA ARG A 14 -5.81 -9.27 -17.91
C ARG A 14 -5.05 -9.12 -16.60
N CYS A 15 -5.59 -9.71 -15.55
CA CYS A 15 -5.02 -9.62 -14.20
C CYS A 15 -4.32 -10.94 -13.84
N ASP A 16 -3.07 -10.82 -13.40
CA ASP A 16 -2.39 -11.87 -12.65
C ASP A 16 -2.81 -11.79 -11.18
N LEU A 17 -3.37 -12.88 -10.66
CA LEU A 17 -3.86 -12.99 -9.28
C LEU A 17 -3.02 -13.97 -8.45
N ILE A 18 -1.84 -14.36 -8.94
CA ILE A 18 -0.99 -15.34 -8.25
C ILE A 18 -0.60 -14.88 -6.85
N TRP A 19 -0.57 -13.57 -6.61
CA TRP A 19 -0.30 -12.97 -5.30
C TRP A 19 -1.40 -13.23 -4.26
N LEU A 20 -2.65 -13.55 -4.65
CA LEU A 20 -3.75 -13.91 -3.75
C LEU A 20 -3.71 -15.39 -3.32
N THR A 21 -3.06 -16.24 -4.13
CA THR A 21 -2.91 -17.67 -3.88
C THR A 21 -1.46 -18.10 -4.09
N PRO A 22 -0.50 -17.43 -3.44
CA PRO A 22 0.89 -17.66 -3.76
C PRO A 22 1.30 -19.02 -3.19
N TYR A 23 2.04 -19.80 -3.99
CA TYR A 23 2.74 -20.99 -3.50
C TYR A 23 3.91 -20.62 -2.54
N TRP A 24 4.24 -19.33 -2.45
CA TRP A 24 5.38 -18.78 -1.72
C TRP A 24 4.89 -17.82 -0.63
N ASN A 25 5.55 -17.82 0.52
CA ASN A 25 5.23 -16.89 1.60
C ASN A 25 5.90 -15.51 1.38
N CYS A 26 5.25 -14.45 1.86
CA CYS A 26 5.83 -13.11 1.87
C CYS A 26 7.06 -13.06 2.79
N THR A 27 8.18 -12.52 2.31
CA THR A 27 9.45 -12.38 3.06
C THR A 27 9.72 -10.93 3.46
N PHE A 28 8.67 -10.13 3.65
CA PHE A 28 8.80 -8.74 4.12
C PHE A 28 9.54 -8.71 5.46
N GLY A 29 10.57 -7.88 5.59
CA GLY A 29 11.45 -7.84 6.76
C GLY A 29 12.49 -8.97 6.86
N GLU A 30 12.40 -10.00 6.01
CA GLU A 30 13.30 -11.17 5.99
C GLU A 30 14.09 -11.27 4.68
N GLY A 31 14.27 -10.15 3.96
CA GLY A 31 15.06 -10.09 2.73
C GLY A 31 14.28 -9.85 1.44
N CYS A 32 13.01 -9.43 1.54
CA CYS A 32 12.28 -8.90 0.38
C CYS A 32 12.99 -7.66 -0.18
N LYS A 33 13.58 -7.77 -1.37
CA LYS A 33 14.28 -6.66 -2.02
C LYS A 33 13.29 -5.73 -2.72
N GLY A 34 13.25 -4.48 -2.28
CA GLY A 34 12.42 -3.44 -2.90
C GLY A 34 12.85 -3.07 -4.32
N ILE A 35 11.94 -2.39 -5.02
CA ILE A 35 12.16 -1.93 -6.41
C ILE A 35 13.11 -0.71 -6.42
N GLY A 36 13.03 0.13 -5.39
CA GLY A 36 13.92 1.28 -5.20
C GLY A 36 15.19 0.92 -4.45
N LYS A 37 16.34 1.46 -4.89
CA LYS A 37 17.65 1.24 -4.25
C LYS A 37 17.69 1.72 -2.80
N ASP A 38 17.00 2.82 -2.50
CA ASP A 38 17.01 3.47 -1.19
C ASP A 38 15.90 2.94 -0.25
N LEU A 39 15.01 2.07 -0.76
CA LEU A 39 13.91 1.45 -0.01
C LEU A 39 13.98 -0.08 -0.09
N ALA A 40 15.19 -0.61 -0.23
CA ALA A 40 15.42 -2.04 -0.44
C ALA A 40 14.83 -2.91 0.69
N GLU A 41 14.72 -2.36 1.90
CA GLU A 41 14.14 -3.02 3.08
C GLU A 41 12.60 -3.06 3.11
N TYR A 42 11.94 -2.15 2.37
CA TYR A 42 10.48 -2.08 2.30
C TYR A 42 9.88 -2.99 1.22
N GLY A 43 10.72 -3.71 0.47
CA GLY A 43 10.27 -4.67 -0.52
C GLY A 43 9.42 -4.05 -1.64
N TRP A 44 8.65 -4.90 -2.34
CA TRP A 44 7.66 -4.45 -3.32
C TRP A 44 6.58 -3.53 -2.69
N HIS A 45 6.49 -3.50 -1.36
CA HIS A 45 5.47 -2.73 -0.67
C HIS A 45 5.68 -1.22 -0.72
N SER A 46 6.87 -0.73 -1.08
CA SER A 46 7.19 0.71 -1.13
C SER A 46 6.20 1.52 -1.97
N GLU A 47 5.79 1.00 -3.12
CA GLU A 47 4.86 1.68 -4.05
C GLU A 47 3.39 1.36 -3.76
N SER A 48 3.13 0.33 -2.96
CA SER A 48 1.79 -0.23 -2.79
C SER A 48 0.89 0.52 -1.79
N ALA A 49 1.46 1.45 -1.02
CA ALA A 49 0.77 2.20 0.03
C ALA A 49 0.37 3.62 -0.41
N SER A 50 -0.19 3.75 -1.61
CA SER A 50 -0.61 5.04 -2.19
C SER A 50 -2.12 5.24 -2.07
N TYR A 51 -2.56 6.50 -1.89
CA TYR A 51 -3.98 6.86 -2.00
C TYR A 51 -4.39 6.93 -3.47
N HIS A 52 -5.60 6.48 -3.78
CA HIS A 52 -6.14 6.61 -5.12
C HIS A 52 -6.49 8.07 -5.47
N ASP A 53 -7.17 8.74 -4.54
CA ASP A 53 -7.61 10.13 -4.68
C ASP A 53 -7.80 10.81 -3.30
N LYS A 54 -8.27 12.07 -3.31
CA LYS A 54 -8.55 12.83 -2.07
C LYS A 54 -9.70 12.26 -1.25
N ALA A 55 -10.67 11.61 -1.89
CA ALA A 55 -11.79 11.01 -1.19
C ALA A 55 -11.33 9.74 -0.44
N ASP A 56 -10.45 8.96 -1.06
CA ASP A 56 -9.78 7.81 -0.47
C ASP A 56 -8.93 8.22 0.74
N GLU A 57 -8.13 9.28 0.61
CA GLU A 57 -7.37 9.84 1.73
C GLU A 57 -8.28 10.23 2.90
N ALA A 58 -9.39 10.94 2.63
CA ALA A 58 -10.34 11.36 3.67
C ALA A 58 -11.01 10.16 4.37
N ARG A 59 -11.35 9.12 3.60
CA ARG A 59 -11.93 7.87 4.11
C ARG A 59 -10.95 7.15 5.04
N VAL A 60 -9.71 6.98 4.62
CA VAL A 60 -8.66 6.37 5.45
C VAL A 60 -8.42 7.20 6.71
N ALA A 61 -8.31 8.52 6.59
CA ALA A 61 -8.12 9.42 7.74
C ALA A 61 -9.28 9.38 8.76
N SER A 62 -10.50 9.06 8.32
CA SER A 62 -11.64 8.85 9.22
C SER A 62 -11.55 7.51 9.95
N ALA A 63 -11.18 6.45 9.23
CA ALA A 63 -11.04 5.11 9.80
C ALA A 63 -9.91 5.04 10.84
N THR A 64 -8.78 5.72 10.60
CA THR A 64 -7.61 5.73 11.49
C THR A 64 -7.91 6.30 12.88
N LYS A 65 -8.92 7.18 13.01
CA LYS A 65 -9.36 7.71 14.32
C LYS A 65 -9.90 6.64 15.27
N ARG A 66 -10.28 5.46 14.74
CA ARG A 66 -10.79 4.33 15.52
C ARG A 66 -9.70 3.45 16.10
N LEU A 67 -8.44 3.63 15.66
CA LEU A 67 -7.33 2.78 16.08
C LEU A 67 -6.71 3.30 17.39
N PRO A 68 -6.61 2.46 18.44
CA PRO A 68 -6.00 2.84 19.70
C PRO A 68 -4.48 3.08 19.55
N LYS A 69 -3.92 3.92 20.44
CA LYS A 69 -2.51 4.38 20.36
C LYS A 69 -1.51 3.22 20.28
N ASN A 70 -1.75 2.12 20.98
CA ASN A 70 -0.87 0.96 21.03
C ASN A 70 -0.74 0.19 19.70
N LEU A 71 -1.68 0.38 18.76
CA LEU A 71 -1.58 -0.19 17.42
C LEU A 71 -0.75 0.66 16.46
N TRP A 72 -0.44 1.90 16.84
CA TRP A 72 0.32 2.81 15.98
C TRP A 72 1.81 2.70 16.24
N GLN A 73 2.55 2.29 15.22
CA GLN A 73 3.99 2.48 15.18
C GLN A 73 4.30 3.98 14.99
N ASN A 74 5.27 4.52 15.73
CA ASN A 74 5.78 5.89 15.58
C ASN A 74 4.74 7.03 15.76
N VAL A 75 3.62 6.80 16.45
CA VAL A 75 2.56 7.81 16.67
C VAL A 75 3.06 9.12 17.26
N ASP A 76 4.03 9.06 18.18
CA ASP A 76 4.57 10.25 18.83
C ASP A 76 5.47 11.06 17.88
N VAL A 77 6.22 10.39 16.99
CA VAL A 77 7.01 11.02 15.93
C VAL A 77 6.10 11.71 14.92
N ALA A 78 5.05 11.02 14.47
CA ALA A 78 4.08 11.55 13.52
C ALA A 78 3.33 12.78 14.07
N ARG A 79 3.01 12.79 15.37
CA ARG A 79 2.35 13.95 16.00
C ARG A 79 3.28 15.15 16.15
N LYS A 80 4.58 14.92 16.37
CA LYS A 80 5.57 15.99 16.53
C LYS A 80 5.96 16.64 15.20
N ASN A 81 6.09 15.85 14.14
CA ASN A 81 6.60 16.30 12.84
C ASN A 81 5.50 16.46 11.77
N GLY A 82 4.24 16.14 12.09
CA GLY A 82 3.14 16.12 11.13
C GLY A 82 3.09 14.83 10.30
N LYS A 83 2.21 14.79 9.29
CA LYS A 83 2.28 13.74 8.25
C LYS A 83 3.66 13.86 7.60
N SER A 84 4.57 12.92 7.84
CA SER A 84 5.78 12.84 7.01
C SER A 84 5.36 12.33 5.64
N ILE A 85 4.93 13.25 4.78
CA ILE A 85 4.97 13.05 3.34
C ILE A 85 6.33 13.60 2.91
N SER A 86 7.39 12.90 3.27
CA SER A 86 8.68 13.13 2.64
C SER A 86 9.12 11.81 2.06
N GLN A 87 8.86 11.65 0.78
CA GLN A 87 9.77 10.95 -0.12
C GLN A 87 9.58 11.60 -1.49
N SER A 88 10.58 12.43 -1.79
CA SER A 88 10.94 13.03 -3.07
C SER A 88 11.17 12.00 -4.15
#